data_AF-A0A7L3PWL0-F1
#
_entry.id   AF-A0A7L3PWL0-F1
#
_cell.length_a   1.000
_cell.length_b   1.000
_cell.length_c   1.000
_cell.angle_alpha   90.00
_cell.angle_beta   90.00
_cell.angle_gamma   90.00
#
_symmetry.space_group_name_H-M   'P 1'
#
loop_
_entity.id
_entity.type
_entity.pdbx_description
1 polymer ?
#
loop_
_entity_poly.entity_id
_entity_poly.type
_entity_poly.pdbx_seq_one_letter_code
_entity_poly.pdbx_strand_id
1 'polypeptide(L)'
;RYGDMRAAIGASIRDMWYSLGHRKIEFIPGMVGPILEMTLVPEPELRRATIPIFFDMMLCEHQLTGSFSRFEDEILRRLDSEVEGGRGDEQYKQLFKSILLNCCQSHPELAKPGKDFVELVTGLLERLLDYRAVMNDENKTYSMSCTVNLL
;
A
#
# COMPACT_ATOMS: atom_id res chain seq x y z
N ARG A 1 8.29 6.49 -30.00
CA ARG A 1 8.62 6.39 -28.55
C ARG A 1 7.30 6.19 -27.83
N TYR A 2 7.05 5.01 -27.26
CA TYR A 2 5.86 4.75 -26.46
C TYR A 2 6.00 5.52 -25.14
N GLY A 3 4.94 6.20 -24.68
CA GLY A 3 4.94 6.98 -23.44
C GLY A 3 5.09 6.10 -22.19
N ASP A 4 5.00 6.69 -21.00
CA ASP A 4 5.01 5.93 -19.76
C ASP A 4 3.78 5.00 -19.70
N MET A 5 4.02 3.70 -19.80
CA MET A 5 2.97 2.69 -19.83
C MET A 5 2.45 2.33 -18.43
N ARG A 6 3.12 2.76 -17.35
CA ARG A 6 2.76 2.36 -15.98
C ARG A 6 1.35 2.83 -15.62
N ALA A 7 1.00 4.07 -15.94
CA ALA A 7 -0.34 4.61 -15.71
C ALA A 7 -1.41 3.84 -16.51
N ALA A 8 -1.14 3.52 -17.78
CA ALA A 8 -2.07 2.79 -18.64
C ALA A 8 -2.30 1.35 -18.17
N ILE A 9 -1.24 0.67 -17.74
CA ILE A 9 -1.31 -0.68 -17.15
C ILE A 9 -2.09 -0.62 -15.83
N GLY A 10 -1.81 0.35 -14.96
CA GLY A 10 -2.54 0.56 -13.71
C GLY A 10 -4.03 0.78 -13.92
N ALA A 11 -4.40 1.63 -14.89
CA ALA A 11 -5.79 1.85 -15.26
C ALA A 11 -6.45 0.55 -15.78
N SER A 12 -5.77 -0.22 -16.62
CA SER A 12 -6.30 -1.48 -17.15
C SER A 12 -6.54 -2.51 -16.06
N ILE A 13 -5.64 -2.61 -15.08
CA ILE A 13 -5.77 -3.55 -13.94
C ILE A 13 -6.89 -3.10 -13.01
N ARG A 14 -7.00 -1.80 -12.75
CA ARG A 14 -8.13 -1.23 -12.01
C ARG A 14 -9.46 -1.56 -12.70
N ASP A 15 -9.56 -1.34 -14.00
CA ASP A 15 -10.80 -1.58 -14.75
C ASP A 15 -11.14 -3.08 -14.77
N MET A 16 -10.13 -3.95 -14.89
CA MET A 16 -10.29 -5.40 -14.75
C MET A 16 -10.80 -5.78 -13.36
N TRP A 17 -10.22 -5.23 -12.28
CA TRP A 17 -10.69 -5.48 -10.92
C TRP A 17 -12.16 -5.11 -10.75
N TYR A 18 -12.58 -3.93 -11.23
CA TYR A 18 -13.97 -3.52 -11.14
C TYR A 18 -14.90 -4.38 -12.01
N SER A 19 -14.41 -4.94 -13.11
CA SER A 19 -15.20 -5.86 -13.96
C SER A 19 -15.50 -7.23 -13.32
N LEU A 20 -14.81 -7.60 -12.24
CA LEU A 20 -15.02 -8.88 -11.54
C LEU A 20 -16.39 -8.99 -10.84
N GLY A 21 -17.04 -7.85 -10.57
CA GLY A 21 -18.36 -7.83 -9.92
C GLY A 21 -18.36 -8.55 -8.56
N HIS A 22 -19.32 -9.45 -8.35
CA HIS A 22 -19.46 -10.22 -7.10
C HIS A 22 -18.33 -11.23 -6.84
N ARG A 23 -17.53 -11.57 -7.87
CA ARG A 23 -16.44 -12.55 -7.74
C ARG A 23 -15.18 -11.98 -7.10
N LYS A 24 -15.10 -10.67 -6.83
CA LYS A 24 -13.95 -10.03 -6.18
C LYS A 24 -13.53 -10.75 -4.89
N ILE A 25 -14.49 -11.22 -4.10
CA ILE A 25 -14.24 -11.93 -2.85
C ILE A 25 -13.42 -13.22 -3.02
N GLU A 26 -13.54 -13.90 -4.17
CA GLU A 26 -12.78 -15.11 -4.49
C GLU A 26 -11.28 -14.81 -4.65
N PHE A 27 -10.95 -13.57 -5.00
CA PHE A 27 -9.58 -13.08 -5.17
C PHE A 27 -9.00 -12.44 -3.92
N ILE A 28 -9.80 -12.22 -2.86
CA ILE A 28 -9.35 -11.71 -1.58
C ILE A 28 -9.06 -12.91 -0.67
N PRO A 29 -7.87 -12.99 -0.03
CA PRO A 29 -6.82 -11.98 0.02
C PRO A 29 -5.74 -12.10 -1.08
N GLY A 30 -5.81 -13.09 -1.97
CA GLY A 30 -4.74 -13.41 -2.93
C GLY A 30 -4.25 -12.25 -3.82
N MET A 31 -5.12 -11.27 -4.13
CA MET A 31 -4.78 -10.10 -4.94
C MET A 31 -4.21 -8.92 -4.14
N VAL A 32 -4.22 -8.97 -2.80
CA VAL A 32 -3.70 -7.86 -1.96
C VAL A 32 -2.22 -7.63 -2.23
N GLY A 33 -1.39 -8.68 -2.24
CA GLY A 33 0.04 -8.61 -2.54
C GLY A 33 0.34 -8.00 -3.91
N PRO A 34 -0.16 -8.57 -5.02
CA PRO A 34 0.06 -8.02 -6.37
C PRO A 34 -0.37 -6.56 -6.53
N ILE A 35 -1.50 -6.15 -5.92
CA ILE A 35 -1.94 -4.76 -5.95
C ILE A 35 -1.02 -3.87 -5.10
N LEU A 36 -0.58 -4.34 -3.93
CA LEU A 36 0.39 -3.63 -3.09
C LEU A 36 1.72 -3.40 -3.80
N GLU A 37 2.26 -4.41 -4.46
CA GLU A 37 3.48 -4.26 -5.24
C GLU A 37 3.33 -3.17 -6.30
N MET A 38 2.15 -3.03 -6.90
CA MET A 38 1.87 -1.98 -7.87
C MET A 38 1.81 -0.59 -7.25
N THR A 39 1.15 -0.47 -6.09
CA THR A 39 0.99 0.81 -5.40
C THR A 39 2.33 1.31 -4.83
N LEU A 40 3.29 0.42 -4.57
CA LEU A 40 4.61 0.78 -4.08
C LEU A 40 5.56 1.33 -5.16
N VAL A 41 5.24 1.18 -6.45
CA VAL A 41 6.00 1.80 -7.55
C VAL A 41 5.97 3.33 -7.38
N PRO A 42 7.12 4.03 -7.45
CA PRO A 42 7.20 5.49 -7.30
C PRO A 42 6.69 6.22 -8.55
N GLU A 43 5.42 6.01 -8.85
CA GLU A 43 4.69 6.64 -9.95
C GLU A 43 3.35 7.18 -9.44
N PRO A 44 3.22 8.50 -9.23
CA PRO A 44 2.06 9.09 -8.57
C PRO A 44 0.73 8.80 -9.27
N GLU A 45 0.70 8.77 -10.60
CA GLU A 45 -0.53 8.47 -11.35
C GLU A 45 -0.96 7.02 -11.18
N LEU A 46 0.00 6.09 -11.24
CA LEU A 46 -0.24 4.68 -10.97
C LEU A 46 -0.81 4.48 -9.55
N ARG A 47 -0.17 5.07 -8.54
CA ARG A 47 -0.61 5.04 -7.14
C ARG A 47 -2.05 5.50 -6.99
N ARG A 48 -2.39 6.66 -7.57
CA ARG A 48 -3.76 7.20 -7.52
C ARG A 48 -4.78 6.30 -8.20
N ALA A 49 -4.39 5.61 -9.27
CA ALA A 49 -5.27 4.68 -9.96
C ALA A 49 -5.50 3.36 -9.19
N THR A 50 -4.51 2.89 -8.43
CA THR A 50 -4.53 1.54 -7.84
C THR A 50 -4.85 1.52 -6.35
N ILE A 51 -4.49 2.53 -5.57
CA ILE A 51 -4.82 2.61 -4.12
C ILE A 51 -6.34 2.46 -3.85
N PRO A 52 -7.27 3.04 -4.64
CA PRO A 52 -8.70 2.86 -4.42
C PRO A 52 -9.19 1.40 -4.48
N ILE A 53 -8.42 0.49 -5.10
CA ILE A 53 -8.74 -0.93 -5.13
C ILE A 53 -8.75 -1.52 -3.73
N PHE A 54 -7.87 -1.06 -2.82
CA PHE A 54 -7.87 -1.51 -1.43
C PHE A 54 -9.16 -1.18 -0.69
N PHE A 55 -9.70 0.02 -0.90
CA PHE A 55 -11.01 0.37 -0.34
C PHE A 55 -12.10 -0.56 -0.87
N ASP A 56 -12.08 -0.86 -2.17
CA ASP A 56 -13.06 -1.76 -2.78
C ASP A 56 -12.92 -3.21 -2.27
N MET A 57 -11.70 -3.67 -1.96
CA MET A 57 -11.47 -4.95 -1.27
C MET A 57 -12.08 -4.95 0.13
N MET A 58 -11.86 -3.90 0.93
CA MET A 58 -12.44 -3.75 2.27
C MET A 58 -13.98 -3.77 2.20
N LEU A 59 -14.56 -2.99 1.28
CA LEU A 59 -16.01 -2.91 1.11
C LEU A 59 -16.60 -4.24 0.66
N CYS A 60 -15.99 -4.90 -0.32
CA CYS A 60 -16.44 -6.19 -0.82
C CYS A 60 -16.45 -7.26 0.27
N GLU A 61 -15.41 -7.32 1.11
CA GLU A 61 -15.35 -8.28 2.21
C GLU A 61 -16.36 -7.94 3.30
N HIS A 62 -16.42 -6.67 3.70
CA HIS A 62 -17.34 -6.20 4.75
C HIS A 62 -18.81 -6.47 4.42
N GLN A 63 -19.21 -6.25 3.17
CA GLN A 63 -20.58 -6.52 2.72
C GLN A 63 -20.99 -7.99 2.81
N LEU A 64 -20.03 -8.92 2.81
CA LEU A 64 -20.28 -10.36 2.86
C LEU A 64 -20.12 -10.96 4.26
N THR A 65 -19.19 -10.46 5.06
CA THR A 65 -18.81 -11.08 6.34
C THR A 65 -19.05 -10.18 7.55
N GLY A 66 -19.35 -8.90 7.35
CA GLY A 66 -19.42 -7.89 8.41
C GLY A 66 -18.06 -7.37 8.89
N SER A 67 -16.94 -7.82 8.29
CA SER A 67 -15.57 -7.35 8.58
C SER A 67 -14.70 -7.40 7.32
N PHE A 68 -13.48 -6.87 7.38
CA PHE A 68 -12.49 -7.00 6.30
C PHE A 68 -11.19 -7.63 6.81
N SER A 69 -11.29 -8.56 7.77
CA SER A 69 -10.13 -9.08 8.49
C SER A 69 -9.17 -9.84 7.58
N ARG A 70 -9.64 -10.56 6.55
CA ARG A 70 -8.74 -11.28 5.63
C ARG A 70 -7.92 -10.30 4.80
N PHE A 71 -8.55 -9.23 4.33
CA PHE A 71 -7.85 -8.12 3.67
C PHE A 71 -6.84 -7.44 4.62
N GLU A 72 -7.26 -7.09 5.83
CA GLU A 72 -6.44 -6.41 6.84
C GLU A 72 -5.20 -7.22 7.22
N ASP A 73 -5.37 -8.50 7.53
CA ASP A 73 -4.28 -9.40 7.91
C ASP A 73 -3.26 -9.56 6.77
N GLU A 74 -3.73 -9.66 5.53
CA GLU A 74 -2.85 -9.82 4.37
C GLU A 74 -2.09 -8.52 4.07
N ILE A 75 -2.76 -7.36 4.09
CA ILE A 75 -2.08 -6.11 3.74
C ILE A 75 -1.03 -5.73 4.78
N LEU A 76 -1.30 -5.95 6.08
CA LEU A 76 -0.31 -5.71 7.13
C LEU A 76 0.92 -6.61 6.93
N ARG A 77 0.71 -7.92 6.77
CA ARG A 77 1.80 -8.89 6.57
C ARG A 77 2.63 -8.59 5.34
N ARG A 78 1.99 -8.23 4.23
CA ARG A 78 2.68 -7.91 2.98
C ARG A 78 3.44 -6.59 3.10
N LEU A 79 2.87 -5.58 3.75
CA LEU A 79 3.48 -4.27 3.87
C LEU A 79 4.79 -4.32 4.65
N ASP A 80 4.83 -5.08 5.74
CA ASP A 80 6.06 -5.32 6.51
C ASP A 80 7.16 -5.86 5.58
N SER A 81 6.88 -6.96 4.87
CA SER A 81 7.83 -7.59 3.95
C SER A 81 8.29 -6.67 2.82
N GLU A 82 7.39 -5.90 2.22
CA GLU A 82 7.74 -5.04 1.08
C GLU A 82 8.57 -3.82 1.49
N VAL A 83 8.29 -3.23 2.66
CA VAL A 83 9.03 -2.06 3.15
C VAL A 83 10.40 -2.46 3.69
N GLU A 84 10.51 -3.60 4.37
CA GLU A 84 11.80 -4.23 4.71
C GLU A 84 12.63 -4.53 3.45
N GLY A 85 11.96 -4.93 2.36
CA GLY A 85 12.55 -5.08 1.02
C GLY A 85 12.97 -3.77 0.34
N GLY A 86 12.90 -2.64 1.04
CA GLY A 86 13.35 -1.33 0.55
C GLY A 86 12.33 -0.56 -0.28
N ARG A 87 11.07 -1.01 -0.34
CA ARG A 87 10.00 -0.32 -1.08
C ARG A 87 9.23 0.66 -0.20
N GLY A 88 8.37 1.46 -0.81
CA GLY A 88 7.58 2.48 -0.11
C GLY A 88 8.38 3.74 0.23
N ASP A 89 7.65 4.85 0.31
CA ASP A 89 8.19 6.17 0.60
C ASP A 89 7.13 7.05 1.27
N GLU A 90 7.55 8.26 1.69
CA GLU A 90 6.65 9.20 2.35
C GLU A 90 5.48 9.60 1.46
N GLN A 91 5.69 9.74 0.15
CA GLN A 91 4.61 10.08 -0.78
C GLN A 91 3.56 8.95 -0.84
N TYR A 92 3.98 7.70 -0.82
CA TYR A 92 3.08 6.55 -0.76
C TYR A 92 2.24 6.58 0.53
N LYS A 93 2.87 6.81 1.69
CA LYS A 93 2.17 6.93 2.99
C LYS A 93 1.08 8.01 2.93
N GLN A 94 1.40 9.18 2.39
CA GLN A 94 0.45 10.30 2.28
C GLN A 94 -0.68 10.02 1.29
N LEU A 95 -0.38 9.41 0.13
CA LEU A 95 -1.40 9.03 -0.85
C LEU A 95 -2.32 7.94 -0.32
N PHE A 96 -1.76 6.91 0.33
CA PHE A 96 -2.52 5.83 0.96
C PHE A 96 -3.50 6.40 2.00
N LYS A 97 -2.99 7.24 2.91
CA LYS A 97 -3.80 7.89 3.95
C LYS A 97 -4.94 8.73 3.37
N SER A 98 -4.59 9.66 2.47
CA SER A 98 -5.55 10.63 1.94
C SER A 98 -6.65 9.96 1.12
N ILE A 99 -6.29 9.05 0.21
CA ILE A 99 -7.25 8.38 -0.68
C ILE A 99 -8.20 7.51 0.14
N LEU A 100 -7.67 6.64 1.00
CA LEU A 100 -8.52 5.70 1.75
C LEU A 100 -9.39 6.38 2.79
N LEU A 101 -8.90 7.43 3.48
CA LEU A 101 -9.76 8.20 4.39
C LEU A 101 -10.93 8.86 3.63
N ASN A 102 -10.66 9.46 2.47
CA ASN A 102 -11.72 10.08 1.66
C ASN A 102 -12.76 9.03 1.21
N CYS A 103 -12.32 7.84 0.80
CA CYS A 103 -13.22 6.75 0.44
C CYS A 103 -14.04 6.26 1.64
N CYS A 104 -13.42 6.02 2.80
CA CYS A 104 -14.10 5.52 3.99
C CYS A 104 -15.11 6.52 4.54
N GLN A 105 -14.79 7.82 4.56
CA GLN A 105 -15.71 8.88 5.01
C GLN A 105 -16.98 8.97 4.15
N SER A 106 -16.88 8.59 2.88
CA SER A 106 -18.01 8.58 1.95
C SER A 106 -18.94 7.37 2.14
N HIS A 107 -18.55 6.38 2.96
CA HIS A 107 -19.28 5.12 3.15
C HIS A 107 -19.57 4.87 4.65
N PRO A 108 -20.83 5.06 5.11
CA PRO A 108 -21.16 4.98 6.54
C PRO A 108 -20.73 3.70 7.23
N GLU A 109 -20.84 2.56 6.55
CA GLU A 109 -20.49 1.23 7.07
C GLU A 109 -18.99 1.10 7.38
N LEU A 110 -18.14 1.76 6.58
CA LEU A 110 -16.69 1.72 6.72
C LEU A 110 -16.09 2.98 7.35
N ALA A 111 -16.90 4.00 7.67
CA ALA A 111 -16.39 5.28 8.14
C ALA A 111 -15.53 5.16 9.40
N LYS A 112 -15.99 4.37 10.39
CA LYS A 112 -15.25 4.11 11.62
C LYS A 112 -14.18 3.02 11.47
N PRO A 113 -14.51 1.77 11.08
CA PRO A 113 -13.51 0.71 11.02
C PRO A 113 -12.44 0.98 9.95
N GLY A 114 -12.81 1.61 8.82
CA GLY A 114 -11.87 2.01 7.79
C GLY A 114 -10.94 3.15 8.22
N LYS A 115 -11.42 4.11 9.03
CA LYS A 115 -10.55 5.14 9.62
C LYS A 115 -9.51 4.51 10.55
N ASP A 116 -9.95 3.61 11.44
CA ASP A 116 -9.07 2.94 12.40
C ASP A 116 -8.01 2.10 11.68
N PHE A 117 -8.41 1.39 10.61
CA PHE A 117 -7.51 0.67 9.72
C PHE A 117 -6.48 1.58 9.04
N VAL A 118 -6.90 2.73 8.49
CA VAL A 118 -5.95 3.65 7.83
C VAL A 118 -4.96 4.24 8.84
N GLU A 119 -5.40 4.58 10.05
CA GLU A 119 -4.51 5.02 11.13
C GLU A 119 -3.49 3.93 11.51
N LEU A 120 -3.93 2.68 11.62
CA LEU A 120 -3.06 1.54 11.89
C LEU A 120 -1.97 1.36 10.82
N VAL A 121 -2.37 1.28 9.54
CA VAL A 121 -1.44 1.03 8.42
C VAL A 121 -0.48 2.21 8.23
N THR A 122 -0.96 3.44 8.39
CA THR A 122 -0.10 4.63 8.25
C THR A 122 0.90 4.74 9.40
N GLY A 123 0.52 4.39 10.62
CA GLY A 123 1.44 4.31 11.75
C GLY A 123 2.45 3.17 11.61
N LEU A 124 2.08 2.05 10.97
CA LEU A 124 3.03 1.00 10.61
C LEU A 124 4.05 1.49 9.57
N LEU A 125 3.58 2.09 8.47
CA LEU A 125 4.43 2.67 7.43
C LEU A 125 5.43 3.68 7.99
N GLU A 126 4.98 4.57 8.87
CA GLU A 126 5.85 5.57 9.51
C GLU A 126 7.00 4.90 10.25
N ARG A 127 6.71 3.95 11.14
CA ARG A 127 7.72 3.22 11.93
C ARG A 127 8.72 2.47 11.04
N LEU A 128 8.24 1.82 9.97
CA LEU A 128 9.10 1.07 9.05
C LEU A 128 10.00 2.01 8.22
N LEU A 129 9.46 3.13 7.75
CA LEU A 129 10.23 4.13 7.01
C LEU A 129 11.28 4.82 7.90
N ASP A 130 10.93 5.12 9.15
CA ASP A 130 11.85 5.69 10.14
C ASP A 130 12.99 4.72 10.47
N TYR A 131 12.66 3.45 10.71
CA TYR A 131 13.66 2.39 10.93
C TYR A 131 14.63 2.28 9.75
N ARG A 132 14.12 2.32 8.52
CA ARG A 132 14.95 2.29 7.29
C ARG A 132 15.86 3.51 7.18
N ALA A 133 15.39 4.70 7.57
CA ALA A 133 16.20 5.92 7.57
C ALA A 133 17.39 5.80 8.53
N VAL A 134 17.15 5.33 9.75
CA VAL A 134 18.20 5.13 10.77
C VAL A 134 19.22 4.09 10.31
N MET A 135 18.77 2.92 9.84
CA MET A 135 19.66 1.84 9.39
C MET A 135 20.55 2.25 8.21
N ASN A 136 20.00 3.06 7.28
CA ASN A 136 20.78 3.57 6.16
C ASN A 136 21.85 4.59 6.61
N ASP A 137 21.57 5.39 7.64
CA ASP A 137 22.53 6.36 8.15
C ASP A 137 23.64 5.71 8.98
N GLU A 138 23.32 4.70 9.80
CA GLU A 138 24.36 3.89 10.49
C GLU A 138 25.33 3.25 9.50
N ASN A 139 24.83 2.62 8.43
CA ASN A 139 25.67 2.03 7.38
C ASN A 139 26.58 3.03 6.68
N LYS A 140 26.11 4.27 6.41
CA LYS A 140 26.98 5.33 5.86
C LYS A 140 28.08 5.72 6.85
N THR A 141 27.76 5.80 8.13
CA THR A 141 28.72 6.15 9.20
C THR A 141 29.81 5.07 9.32
N TYR A 142 29.45 3.79 9.28
CA TYR A 142 30.41 2.68 9.26
C TYR A 142 31.25 2.65 7.98
N SER A 143 30.65 2.89 6.81
CA SER A 143 31.39 2.97 5.53
C SER A 143 32.42 4.11 5.51
N MET A 144 32.11 5.25 6.14
CA MET A 144 33.05 6.36 6.30
C MET A 144 34.15 6.05 7.33
N SER A 145 33.85 5.27 8.37
CA SER A 145 34.87 4.84 9.35
C SER A 145 35.84 3.81 8.75
N CYS A 146 35.36 2.88 7.92
CA CYS A 146 36.21 1.88 7.28
C CYS A 146 37.15 2.45 6.20
N THR A 147 36.86 3.63 5.64
CA THR A 147 37.77 4.30 4.69
C THR A 147 38.89 5.09 5.37
N VAL A 148 38.83 5.30 6.70
CA VAL A 148 39.84 6.05 7.45
C VAL A 148 40.92 5.15 8.08
N ASN A 149 40.76 3.82 8.05
CA ASN A 149 41.72 2.85 8.60
C ASN A 149 42.57 2.08 7.56
N LEU A 150 42.66 2.58 6.33
CA LEU A 150 43.49 2.00 5.25
C LEU A 150 44.53 2.98 4.68
N LEU A 151 44.90 4.03 5.43
CA LEU A 151 46.04 4.91 5.15
C LEU A 151 47.06 4.87 6.28
#